data_AF-A0A7C0YWA0-F1
#
_entry.id   AF-A0A7C0YWA0-F1
#
_cell.length_a   1.000
_cell.length_b   1.000
_cell.length_c   1.000
_cell.angle_alpha   90.00
_cell.angle_beta   90.00
_cell.angle_gamma   90.00
#
_symmetry.space_group_name_H-M   'P 1'
#
loop_
_entity.id
_entity.type
_entity.pdbx_description
1 polymer ?
#
loop_
_entity_poly.entity_id
_entity_poly.type
_entity_poly.pdbx_seq_one_letter_code
_entity_poly.pdbx_strand_id
1 'polypeptide(L)'
;MNQEENILKTIIEKESWEEIIYYIVSVENIDPWDVDIVKLANGFIRFLRRVKELDFRIPAKVVFITAILLRLKANYLSIFEEKEEEKKMLKEEKPFEDLGIDPNLIKLSYPVKRIPKRQVTLDELIKALRKALAVRERKSRRERMIKARMNAELTFEEDITQRIERIMQEIERMMQESRKNRIRFREIVKEWKREAIIKRFVPLLHLEQNKKIRTEQERLFDEIWITKEV
;
A
#
# COMPACT_ATOMS: atom_id res chain seq x y z
N MET A 1 3.01 -15.85 37.94
CA MET A 1 2.32 -14.94 37.02
C MET A 1 1.59 -13.90 37.85
N ASN A 2 1.96 -12.63 37.69
CA ASN A 2 1.30 -11.52 38.38
C ASN A 2 -0.16 -11.39 37.89
N GLN A 3 -1.08 -10.96 38.75
CA GLN A 3 -2.50 -10.80 38.38
C GLN A 3 -2.69 -9.93 37.12
N GLU A 4 -1.82 -8.95 36.92
CA GLU A 4 -1.77 -8.11 35.72
C GLU A 4 -1.49 -8.92 34.44
N GLU A 5 -0.55 -9.87 34.47
CA GLU A 5 -0.18 -10.68 33.30
C GLU A 5 -1.34 -11.58 32.85
N ASN A 6 -2.10 -12.11 33.80
CA ASN A 6 -3.29 -12.91 33.51
C ASN A 6 -4.40 -12.05 32.87
N ILE A 7 -4.59 -10.81 33.34
CA ILE A 7 -5.54 -9.87 32.74
C ILE A 7 -5.12 -9.52 31.31
N LEU A 8 -3.84 -9.21 31.10
CA LEU A 8 -3.28 -8.91 29.77
C LEU A 8 -3.52 -10.08 28.80
N LYS A 9 -3.25 -11.31 29.25
CA LYS A 9 -3.48 -12.53 28.47
C LYS A 9 -4.94 -12.68 28.08
N THR A 10 -5.87 -12.51 29.03
CA THR A 10 -7.31 -12.61 28.76
C THR A 10 -7.80 -11.55 27.76
N ILE A 11 -7.32 -10.31 27.85
CA ILE A 11 -7.71 -9.23 26.94
C ILE A 11 -7.20 -9.49 25.52
N ILE A 12 -5.99 -10.02 25.39
CA ILE A 12 -5.40 -10.37 24.09
C ILE A 12 -6.09 -11.58 23.48
N GLU A 13 -6.39 -12.61 24.28
CA GLU A 13 -7.14 -13.79 23.83
C GLU A 13 -8.54 -13.43 23.33
N LYS A 14 -9.19 -12.44 23.94
CA LYS A 14 -10.49 -11.92 23.49
C LYS A 14 -10.40 -11.00 22.27
N GLU A 15 -9.20 -10.64 21.82
CA GLU A 15 -8.92 -9.69 20.73
C GLU A 15 -9.63 -8.32 20.86
N SER A 16 -10.04 -7.96 22.07
CA SER A 16 -10.88 -6.78 22.32
C SER A 16 -10.01 -5.55 22.54
N TRP A 17 -9.72 -4.84 21.45
CA TRP A 17 -8.97 -3.58 21.51
C TRP A 17 -9.68 -2.48 22.32
N GLU A 18 -10.99 -2.59 22.49
CA GLU A 18 -11.80 -1.65 23.28
C GLU A 18 -11.51 -1.83 24.76
N GLU A 19 -11.43 -3.09 25.22
CA GLU A 19 -11.01 -3.42 26.60
C GLU A 19 -9.59 -2.91 26.89
N ILE A 20 -8.69 -2.95 25.91
CA ILE A 20 -7.34 -2.37 26.04
C ILE A 20 -7.43 -0.85 26.27
N ILE A 21 -8.31 -0.15 25.55
CA ILE A 21 -8.52 1.30 25.75
C ILE A 21 -9.04 1.55 27.17
N TYR A 22 -10.10 0.85 27.59
CA TYR A 22 -10.67 1.02 28.93
C TYR A 22 -9.66 0.73 30.04
N TYR A 23 -8.85 -0.32 29.86
CA TYR A 23 -7.77 -0.67 30.77
C TYR A 23 -6.74 0.46 30.88
N ILE A 24 -6.25 0.99 29.76
CA ILE A 24 -5.26 2.07 29.77
C ILE A 24 -5.83 3.35 30.36
N VAL A 25 -7.08 3.70 30.04
CA VAL A 25 -7.77 4.87 30.63
C VAL A 25 -7.84 4.75 32.15
N SER A 26 -8.13 3.54 32.64
CA SER A 26 -8.19 3.26 34.09
C SER A 26 -6.82 3.32 34.76
N VAL A 27 -5.78 2.75 34.14
CA VAL A 27 -4.42 2.72 34.68
C VAL A 27 -3.76 4.11 34.68
N GLU A 28 -3.97 4.88 33.62
CA GLU A 28 -3.38 6.21 33.45
C GLU A 28 -4.23 7.34 34.05
N ASN A 29 -5.38 6.98 34.66
CA ASN A 29 -6.34 7.91 35.24
C ASN A 29 -6.74 9.04 34.27
N ILE A 30 -7.09 8.68 33.04
CA ILE A 30 -7.52 9.61 31.99
C ILE A 30 -9.02 9.89 32.17
N ASP A 31 -9.42 11.16 32.02
CA ASP A 31 -10.84 11.54 32.05
C ASP A 31 -11.58 10.98 30.81
N PRO A 32 -12.66 10.18 30.99
CA PRO A 32 -13.45 9.68 29.87
C PRO A 32 -14.17 10.77 29.06
N TRP A 33 -14.42 11.94 29.65
CA TRP A 33 -15.11 13.05 28.97
C TRP A 33 -14.14 13.96 28.22
N ASP A 34 -12.87 13.99 28.64
CA ASP A 34 -11.79 14.74 27.99
C ASP A 34 -10.54 13.85 27.82
N VAL A 35 -10.55 13.07 26.74
CA VAL A 35 -9.49 12.08 26.51
C VAL A 35 -8.22 12.76 25.97
N ASP A 36 -7.18 12.75 26.79
CA ASP A 36 -5.83 13.13 26.38
C ASP A 36 -5.25 12.06 25.43
N ILE A 37 -5.30 12.35 24.12
CA ILE A 37 -4.79 11.48 23.05
C ILE A 37 -3.29 11.22 23.20
N VAL A 38 -2.52 12.18 23.73
CA VAL A 38 -1.07 12.07 23.90
C VAL A 38 -0.75 11.03 24.96
N LYS A 39 -1.42 11.13 26.13
CA LYS A 39 -1.28 10.14 27.21
C LYS A 39 -1.76 8.77 26.78
N LEU A 40 -2.93 8.70 26.14
CA LEU A 40 -3.51 7.44 25.67
C LEU A 40 -2.59 6.73 24.67
N ALA A 41 -2.05 7.46 23.67
CA ALA A 41 -1.15 6.89 22.67
C ALA A 41 0.15 6.37 23.32
N ASN A 42 0.71 7.11 24.28
CA ASN A 42 1.90 6.66 25.01
C ASN A 42 1.61 5.42 25.87
N GLY A 43 0.45 5.38 26.54
CA GLY A 43 -0.01 4.21 27.30
C GLY A 43 -0.16 2.99 26.41
N PHE A 44 -0.71 3.14 25.21
CA PHE A 44 -0.80 2.06 24.21
C PHE A 44 0.56 1.50 23.80
N ILE A 45 1.56 2.35 23.61
CA ILE A 45 2.92 1.90 23.27
C ILE A 45 3.54 1.14 24.44
N ARG A 46 3.38 1.62 25.68
CA ARG A 46 3.86 0.91 26.87
C ARG A 46 3.20 -0.46 27.01
N PHE A 47 1.88 -0.52 26.82
CA PHE A 47 1.13 -1.76 26.79
C PHE A 47 1.71 -2.74 25.75
N LEU A 48 1.90 -2.30 24.50
CA LEU A 48 2.46 -3.14 23.44
C LEU A 48 3.87 -3.64 23.72
N ARG A 49 4.72 -2.81 24.36
CA ARG A 49 6.07 -3.23 24.77
C ARG A 49 6.01 -4.35 25.80
N ARG A 50 5.17 -4.20 26.82
CA ARG A 50 4.97 -5.23 27.86
C ARG A 50 4.42 -6.53 27.29
N VAL A 51 3.48 -6.43 26.35
CA VAL A 51 2.91 -7.60 25.65
C VAL A 51 3.96 -8.32 24.80
N LYS A 52 4.85 -7.57 24.16
CA LYS A 52 5.97 -8.13 23.38
C LYS A 52 7.00 -8.81 24.28
N GLU A 53 7.30 -8.25 25.45
CA GLU A 53 8.21 -8.85 26.44
C GLU A 53 7.68 -10.19 26.97
N LEU A 54 6.35 -10.35 27.04
CA LEU A 54 5.69 -11.58 27.48
C LEU A 54 5.43 -12.57 26.32
N ASP A 55 5.97 -12.32 25.12
CA ASP A 55 5.84 -13.15 23.90
C ASP A 55 4.39 -13.49 23.49
N PHE A 56 3.43 -12.64 23.82
CA PHE A 56 2.04 -12.86 23.42
C PHE A 56 1.80 -12.54 21.95
N ARG A 57 0.88 -13.29 21.32
CA ARG A 57 0.43 -13.03 19.94
C ARG A 57 -0.40 -11.74 19.89
N ILE A 58 0.07 -10.73 19.16
CA ILE A 58 -0.62 -9.44 19.03
C ILE A 58 -1.58 -9.46 17.82
N PRO A 59 -2.89 -9.22 18.00
CA PRO A 59 -3.82 -9.11 16.89
C PRO A 59 -3.53 -7.91 15.98
N ALA A 60 -3.68 -8.08 14.66
CA ALA A 60 -3.40 -7.02 13.68
C ALA A 60 -4.28 -5.77 13.86
N LYS A 61 -5.47 -5.90 14.46
CA LYS A 61 -6.38 -4.79 14.79
C LYS A 61 -5.75 -3.86 15.84
N VAL A 62 -5.10 -4.41 16.86
CA VAL A 62 -4.45 -3.65 17.95
C VAL A 62 -3.28 -2.82 17.42
N VAL A 63 -2.45 -3.43 16.57
CA VAL A 63 -1.34 -2.72 15.91
C VAL A 63 -1.86 -1.56 15.06
N PHE A 64 -2.96 -1.77 14.34
CA PHE A 64 -3.57 -0.75 13.50
C PHE A 64 -4.13 0.42 14.30
N ILE A 65 -4.81 0.14 15.42
CA ILE A 65 -5.32 1.19 16.32
C ILE A 65 -4.18 2.01 16.89
N THR A 66 -3.09 1.35 17.28
CA THR A 66 -1.89 2.04 17.77
C THR A 66 -1.33 2.99 16.70
N ALA A 67 -1.25 2.56 15.44
CA ALA A 67 -0.83 3.41 14.34
C ALA A 67 -1.77 4.62 14.13
N ILE A 68 -3.09 4.43 14.29
CA ILE A 68 -4.06 5.53 14.24
C ILE A 68 -3.85 6.50 15.40
N LEU A 69 -3.71 6.01 16.63
CA LEU A 69 -3.49 6.84 17.82
C LEU A 69 -2.19 7.64 17.71
N LEU A 70 -1.12 7.02 17.23
CA LEU A 70 0.15 7.69 16.95
C LEU A 70 0.02 8.80 15.91
N ARG A 71 -0.71 8.53 14.81
CA ARG A 71 -1.00 9.55 13.81
C ARG A 71 -1.85 10.69 14.38
N LEU A 72 -2.84 10.38 15.22
CA LEU A 72 -3.65 11.40 15.90
C LEU A 72 -2.79 12.26 16.82
N LYS A 73 -1.87 11.66 17.58
CA LYS A 73 -0.88 12.37 18.41
C LYS A 73 0.00 13.30 17.57
N ALA A 74 0.54 12.81 16.44
CA ALA A 74 1.39 13.62 15.56
C ALA A 74 0.61 14.82 14.99
N ASN A 75 -0.59 14.58 14.46
CA ASN A 75 -1.46 15.63 13.95
C ASN A 75 -1.84 16.64 15.04
N TYR A 76 -2.12 16.16 16.25
CA TYR A 76 -2.43 17.03 17.39
C TYR A 76 -1.27 17.99 17.65
N LEU A 77 -0.03 17.48 17.70
CA LEU A 77 1.17 18.28 17.93
C LEU A 77 1.45 19.29 16.80
N SER A 78 1.33 18.89 15.53
CA SER A 78 1.54 19.80 14.39
C SER A 78 0.59 20.99 14.38
N ILE A 79 -0.65 20.82 14.85
CA ILE A 79 -1.62 21.91 14.99
C ILE A 79 -1.15 22.95 16.03
N PHE A 80 -0.38 22.56 17.05
CA PHE A 80 0.20 23.52 17.99
C PHE A 80 1.34 24.31 17.38
N GLU A 81 2.18 23.67 16.57
CA GLU A 81 3.29 24.32 15.84
C GLU A 81 2.77 25.36 14.85
N GLU A 82 1.78 25.00 14.01
CA GLU A 82 1.14 25.94 13.07
C GLU A 82 0.54 27.16 13.79
N LYS A 83 -0.08 26.97 14.96
CA LYS A 83 -0.62 28.07 15.77
C LYS A 83 0.46 28.99 16.34
N GLU A 84 1.62 28.45 16.72
CA GLU A 84 2.73 29.27 17.18
C GLU A 84 3.33 30.08 16.03
N GLU A 85 3.45 29.48 14.85
CA GLU A 85 3.93 30.15 13.64
C GLU A 85 2.96 31.24 13.18
N GLU A 86 1.65 30.97 13.10
CA GLU A 86 0.62 31.99 12.80
C GLU A 86 0.71 33.15 13.80
N LYS A 87 0.81 32.86 15.11
CA LYS A 87 0.93 33.91 16.15
C LYS A 87 2.22 34.71 16.05
N LYS A 88 3.32 34.13 15.54
CA LYS A 88 4.58 34.84 15.30
C LYS A 88 4.47 35.72 14.05
N MET A 89 3.90 35.20 12.97
CA MET A 89 3.65 35.97 11.73
C MET A 89 2.75 37.18 11.97
N LEU A 90 1.65 37.04 12.72
CA LEU A 90 0.78 38.18 13.09
C LEU A 90 1.48 39.24 13.96
N LYS A 91 2.59 38.91 14.63
CA LYS A 91 3.36 39.86 15.45
C LYS A 91 4.49 40.55 14.67
N GLU A 92 4.91 39.98 13.55
CA GLU A 92 6.03 40.46 12.73
C GLU A 92 5.60 41.25 11.49
N GLU A 93 4.29 41.38 11.23
CA GLU A 93 3.76 42.27 10.18
C GLU A 93 4.11 43.74 10.49
N LYS A 94 5.17 44.23 9.83
CA LYS A 94 5.44 45.67 9.71
C LYS A 94 4.24 46.35 9.05
N PRO A 95 3.92 47.62 9.40
CA PRO A 95 2.85 48.38 8.75
C PRO A 95 3.05 48.34 7.23
N PHE A 96 2.05 47.82 6.52
CA PHE A 96 2.03 47.68 5.07
C PHE A 96 2.28 49.04 4.40
N GLU A 97 3.37 49.16 3.62
CA GLU A 97 3.56 50.30 2.72
C GLU A 97 2.50 50.21 1.62
N ASP A 98 1.68 51.26 1.51
CA ASP A 98 0.50 51.30 0.64
C ASP A 98 0.90 51.25 -0.84
N LEU A 99 0.87 50.04 -1.42
CA LEU A 99 1.16 49.78 -2.83
C LEU A 99 -0.01 50.12 -3.76
N GLY A 100 -1.11 50.71 -3.28
CA GLY A 100 -2.25 51.12 -4.12
C GLY A 100 -3.01 49.96 -4.78
N ILE A 101 -2.86 48.75 -4.26
CA ILE A 101 -3.56 47.55 -4.74
C ILE A 101 -4.79 47.33 -3.85
N ASP A 102 -6.00 47.32 -4.44
CA ASP A 102 -7.24 47.03 -3.73
C ASP A 102 -7.16 45.68 -2.97
N PRO A 103 -7.20 45.68 -1.61
CA PRO A 103 -7.04 44.47 -0.78
C PRO A 103 -8.12 43.40 -1.00
N ASN A 104 -9.18 43.73 -1.74
CA ASN A 104 -10.28 42.82 -2.06
C ASN A 104 -10.07 42.00 -3.35
N LEU A 105 -9.09 42.33 -4.20
CA LEU A 105 -8.87 41.59 -5.46
C LEU A 105 -8.06 40.29 -5.31
N ILE A 106 -7.35 40.09 -4.18
CA ILE A 106 -6.54 38.89 -3.95
C ILE A 106 -6.94 38.25 -2.62
N LYS A 107 -8.09 37.56 -2.59
CA LYS A 107 -8.42 36.62 -1.51
C LYS A 107 -8.49 35.20 -2.07
N LEU A 108 -7.36 34.70 -2.60
CA LEU A 108 -7.18 33.28 -2.82
C LEU A 108 -6.93 32.62 -1.44
N SER A 109 -7.99 32.45 -0.66
CA SER A 109 -7.90 31.79 0.65
C SER A 109 -7.60 30.32 0.45
N TYR A 110 -6.59 29.79 1.14
CA TYR A 110 -6.37 28.35 1.26
C TYR A 110 -7.66 27.68 1.77
N PRO A 111 -8.06 26.50 1.26
CA PRO A 111 -9.22 25.78 1.79
C PRO A 111 -8.99 25.47 3.28
N VAL A 112 -9.67 26.22 4.15
CA VAL A 112 -9.56 26.09 5.59
C VAL A 112 -10.06 24.70 5.97
N LYS A 113 -9.13 23.79 6.29
CA LYS A 113 -9.46 22.52 6.94
C LYS A 113 -9.98 22.85 8.33
N ARG A 114 -11.30 22.83 8.52
CA ARG A 114 -11.92 22.98 9.83
C ARG A 114 -11.64 21.73 10.66
N ILE A 115 -10.62 21.81 11.51
CA ILE A 115 -10.36 20.77 12.52
C ILE A 115 -11.22 21.12 13.73
N PRO A 116 -12.19 20.26 14.12
CA PRO A 116 -13.02 20.54 15.28
C PRO A 116 -12.14 20.61 16.54
N LYS A 117 -12.17 21.74 17.24
CA LYS A 117 -11.37 22.03 18.44
C LYS A 117 -12.01 21.50 19.74
N ARG A 118 -13.07 20.69 19.63
CA ARG A 118 -13.80 20.18 20.79
C ARG A 118 -13.03 19.05 21.48
N GLN A 119 -13.16 18.97 22.80
CA GLN A 119 -12.73 17.82 23.59
C GLN A 119 -13.42 16.56 23.06
N VAL A 120 -12.66 15.46 22.99
CA VAL A 120 -13.13 14.19 22.44
C VAL A 120 -13.47 13.28 23.61
N THR A 121 -14.71 12.80 23.65
CA THR A 121 -15.11 11.80 24.64
C THR A 121 -14.60 10.41 24.26
N LEU A 122 -14.46 9.53 25.24
CA LEU A 122 -14.01 8.16 25.04
C LEU A 122 -14.90 7.39 24.04
N ASP A 123 -16.21 7.55 24.15
CA ASP A 123 -17.18 6.91 23.26
C ASP A 123 -17.04 7.41 21.82
N GLU A 124 -16.82 8.71 21.63
CA GLU A 124 -16.59 9.29 20.31
C GLU A 124 -15.29 8.75 19.69
N LEU A 125 -14.23 8.63 20.50
CA LEU A 125 -12.97 8.05 20.06
C LEU A 125 -13.15 6.58 19.64
N ILE A 126 -13.79 5.75 20.48
CA ILE A 126 -14.07 4.35 20.17
C ILE A 126 -14.90 4.23 18.89
N LYS A 127 -15.95 5.05 18.75
CA LYS A 127 -16.79 5.07 17.54
C LYS A 127 -16.00 5.47 16.28
N ALA A 128 -15.11 6.44 16.40
CA ALA A 128 -14.23 6.85 15.31
C ALA A 128 -13.24 5.74 14.92
N LEU A 129 -12.65 5.06 15.91
CA LEU A 129 -11.75 3.92 15.69
C LEU A 129 -12.47 2.74 15.03
N ARG A 130 -13.70 2.40 15.46
CA ARG A 130 -14.57 1.41 14.79
C ARG A 130 -14.80 1.77 13.33
N LYS A 131 -15.12 3.03 13.04
CA LYS A 131 -15.33 3.51 11.67
C LYS A 131 -14.05 3.40 10.84
N ALA A 132 -12.89 3.74 11.41
CA ALA A 132 -11.59 3.63 10.74
C ALA A 132 -11.24 2.18 10.39
N LEU A 133 -11.52 1.23 11.30
CA LEU A 133 -11.36 -0.21 11.04
C LEU A 133 -12.27 -0.68 9.90
N ALA A 134 -13.55 -0.33 9.91
CA ALA A 134 -14.50 -0.72 8.88
C ALA A 134 -14.11 -0.20 7.48
N VAL A 135 -13.52 1.01 7.39
CA VAL A 135 -13.01 1.55 6.11
C VAL A 135 -11.88 0.70 5.56
N ARG A 136 -10.94 0.24 6.41
CA ARG A 136 -9.85 -0.64 5.99
C ARG A 136 -10.37 -1.98 5.47
N GLU A 137 -11.34 -2.57 6.17
CA GLU A 137 -11.96 -3.83 5.73
C GLU A 137 -12.67 -3.67 4.38
N ARG A 138 -13.40 -2.57 4.18
CA ARG A 138 -14.03 -2.25 2.90
C ARG A 138 -13.00 -2.03 1.78
N LYS A 139 -11.92 -1.32 2.06
CA LYS A 139 -10.83 -1.09 1.08
C LYS A 139 -10.17 -2.41 0.69
N SER A 140 -9.82 -3.25 1.66
CA SER A 140 -9.26 -4.59 1.43
C SER A 140 -10.22 -5.47 0.61
N ARG A 141 -11.51 -5.46 0.93
CA ARG A 141 -12.52 -6.19 0.14
C ARG A 141 -12.64 -5.66 -1.28
N ARG A 142 -12.61 -4.33 -1.47
CA ARG A 142 -12.65 -3.70 -2.79
C ARG A 142 -11.40 -4.04 -3.61
N GLU A 143 -10.21 -3.97 -3.02
CA GLU A 143 -8.96 -4.36 -3.68
C GLU A 143 -8.97 -5.84 -4.07
N ARG A 144 -9.45 -6.73 -3.18
CA ARG A 144 -9.62 -8.16 -3.52
C ARG A 144 -10.61 -8.37 -4.65
N MET A 145 -11.74 -7.66 -4.65
CA MET A 145 -12.72 -7.75 -5.73
C MET A 145 -12.17 -7.19 -7.05
N ILE A 146 -11.43 -6.08 -7.02
CA ILE A 146 -10.78 -5.52 -8.21
C ILE A 146 -9.73 -6.50 -8.73
N LYS A 147 -8.89 -7.05 -7.85
CA LYS A 147 -7.89 -8.06 -8.23
C LYS A 147 -8.53 -9.34 -8.78
N ALA A 148 -9.63 -9.80 -8.19
CA ALA A 148 -10.39 -10.94 -8.70
C ALA A 148 -11.03 -10.64 -10.06
N ARG A 149 -11.56 -9.43 -10.27
CA ARG A 149 -12.09 -9.00 -11.57
C ARG A 149 -10.99 -8.87 -12.62
N MET A 150 -9.85 -8.26 -12.29
CA MET A 150 -8.69 -8.23 -13.18
C MET A 150 -8.22 -9.64 -13.54
N ASN A 151 -8.16 -10.55 -12.57
CA ASN A 151 -7.80 -11.95 -12.83
C ASN A 151 -8.86 -12.71 -13.65
N ALA A 152 -10.13 -12.30 -13.60
CA ALA A 152 -11.21 -12.91 -14.39
C ALA A 152 -11.32 -12.30 -15.81
N GLU A 153 -11.00 -11.02 -15.97
CA GLU A 153 -10.90 -10.32 -17.26
C GLU A 153 -9.61 -10.65 -18.00
N LEU A 154 -8.55 -11.04 -17.27
CA LEU A 154 -7.41 -11.78 -17.80
C LEU A 154 -7.89 -13.18 -18.20
N THR A 155 -8.54 -13.22 -19.36
CA THR A 155 -8.95 -14.42 -20.08
C THR A 155 -7.71 -15.29 -20.23
N PHE A 156 -7.57 -16.35 -19.42
CA PHE A 156 -6.58 -17.43 -19.52
C PHE A 156 -5.45 -17.12 -20.51
N GLU A 157 -4.50 -16.26 -20.11
CA GLU A 157 -3.18 -16.38 -20.70
C GLU A 157 -2.66 -17.72 -20.18
N GLU A 158 -2.57 -18.71 -21.07
CA GLU A 158 -1.79 -19.91 -20.83
C GLU A 158 -0.53 -19.53 -20.05
N ASP A 159 -0.23 -20.26 -18.99
CA ASP A 159 0.98 -20.06 -18.18
C ASP A 159 2.15 -19.76 -19.12
N ILE A 160 2.67 -18.54 -19.02
CA ILE A 160 3.69 -18.04 -19.95
C ILE A 160 4.88 -19.02 -19.97
N THR A 161 5.15 -19.68 -18.85
CA THR A 161 6.14 -20.75 -18.71
C THR A 161 5.86 -21.93 -19.64
N GLN A 162 4.64 -22.47 -19.63
CA GLN A 162 4.24 -23.58 -20.50
C GLN A 162 4.30 -23.18 -21.97
N ARG A 163 3.95 -21.92 -22.28
CA ARG A 163 4.02 -21.37 -23.62
C ARG A 163 5.46 -21.25 -24.13
N ILE A 164 6.38 -20.79 -23.27
CA ILE A 164 7.82 -20.72 -23.55
C ILE A 164 8.35 -22.13 -23.85
N GLU A 165 8.01 -23.12 -23.03
CA GLU A 165 8.44 -24.51 -23.23
C GLU A 165 7.91 -25.10 -24.54
N ARG A 166 6.63 -24.90 -24.86
CA ARG A 166 6.04 -25.37 -26.13
C ARG A 166 6.74 -24.74 -27.34
N ILE A 167 7.05 -23.45 -27.28
CA ILE A 167 7.75 -22.75 -28.37
C ILE A 167 9.18 -23.28 -28.52
N MET A 168 9.89 -23.53 -27.42
CA MET A 168 11.22 -24.12 -27.45
C MET A 168 11.19 -25.52 -28.09
N GLN A 169 10.24 -26.37 -27.70
CA GLN A 169 10.08 -27.71 -28.28
C GLN A 169 9.74 -27.67 -29.78
N GLU A 170 8.92 -26.71 -30.21
CA GLU A 170 8.58 -26.53 -31.63
C GLU A 170 9.81 -26.07 -32.43
N ILE A 171 10.60 -25.13 -31.90
CA ILE A 171 11.85 -24.67 -32.52
C ILE A 171 12.85 -25.83 -32.63
N GLU A 172 13.03 -26.62 -31.56
CA GLU A 172 13.91 -27.79 -31.58
C GLU A 172 13.48 -28.83 -32.62
N ARG A 173 12.18 -29.13 -32.69
CA ARG A 173 11.65 -30.07 -33.67
C ARG A 173 11.91 -29.58 -35.10
N MET A 174 11.62 -28.31 -35.39
CA MET A 174 11.83 -27.73 -36.71
C MET A 174 13.32 -27.70 -37.10
N MET A 175 14.23 -27.48 -36.14
CA MET A 175 15.67 -27.51 -36.38
C MET A 175 16.16 -28.94 -36.68
N GLN A 176 15.66 -29.93 -35.95
CA GLN A 176 16.00 -31.34 -36.16
C GLN A 176 15.50 -31.86 -37.52
N GLU A 177 14.25 -31.55 -37.88
CA GLU A 177 13.64 -31.99 -39.15
C GLU A 177 14.31 -31.33 -40.35
N SER A 178 14.67 -30.05 -40.25
CA SER A 178 15.24 -29.29 -41.37
C SER A 178 16.75 -29.47 -41.54
N ARG A 179 17.46 -30.06 -40.57
CA ARG A 179 18.95 -30.07 -40.47
C ARG A 179 19.59 -28.68 -40.65
N LYS A 180 18.84 -27.61 -40.41
CA LYS A 180 19.27 -26.22 -40.55
C LYS A 180 19.57 -25.66 -39.17
N ASN A 181 20.71 -24.98 -39.04
CA ASN A 181 21.11 -24.33 -37.80
C ASN A 181 20.45 -22.94 -37.60
N ARG A 182 19.61 -22.51 -38.55
CA ARG A 182 18.89 -21.22 -38.53
C ARG A 182 17.47 -21.41 -39.03
N ILE A 183 16.49 -20.82 -38.32
CA ILE A 183 15.06 -20.81 -38.68
C ILE A 183 14.60 -19.35 -38.85
N ARG A 184 13.63 -19.12 -39.74
CA ARG A 184 12.98 -17.81 -39.89
C ARG A 184 11.82 -17.66 -38.91
N PHE A 185 11.68 -16.51 -38.27
CA PHE A 185 10.53 -16.24 -37.41
C PHE A 185 9.19 -16.43 -38.14
N ARG A 186 9.17 -16.15 -39.45
CA ARG A 186 8.00 -16.39 -40.30
C ARG A 186 7.55 -17.84 -40.42
N GLU A 187 8.44 -18.80 -40.24
CA GLU A 187 8.11 -20.21 -40.26
C GLU A 187 7.45 -20.65 -38.93
N ILE A 188 7.69 -19.93 -37.84
CA ILE A 188 7.13 -20.22 -36.50
C ILE A 188 5.71 -19.63 -36.36
N VAL A 189 5.45 -18.49 -36.98
CA VAL A 189 4.16 -17.82 -36.94
C VAL A 189 3.28 -18.30 -38.11
N LYS A 190 2.43 -19.30 -37.84
CA LYS A 190 1.53 -19.92 -38.83
C LYS A 190 0.53 -18.92 -39.45
N GLU A 191 0.06 -17.95 -38.69
CA GLU A 191 -0.86 -16.90 -39.14
C GLU A 191 -0.28 -15.51 -38.89
N TRP A 192 -0.21 -14.66 -39.93
CA TRP A 192 0.34 -13.29 -39.84
C TRP A 192 -0.63 -12.28 -39.24
N LYS A 193 -1.22 -12.61 -38.08
CA LYS A 193 -2.10 -11.73 -37.29
C LYS A 193 -1.34 -11.15 -36.11
N ARG A 194 -1.65 -9.90 -35.74
CA ARG A 194 -1.00 -9.20 -34.61
C ARG A 194 -0.99 -10.02 -33.32
N GLU A 195 -2.10 -10.68 -33.01
CA GLU A 195 -2.20 -11.56 -31.84
C GLU A 195 -1.25 -12.75 -31.92
N ALA A 196 -1.21 -13.45 -33.06
CA ALA A 196 -0.33 -14.61 -33.27
C ALA A 196 1.17 -14.22 -33.21
N ILE A 197 1.52 -13.03 -33.71
CA ILE A 197 2.88 -12.49 -33.63
C ILE A 197 3.27 -12.24 -32.18
N ILE A 198 2.46 -11.49 -31.41
CA ILE A 198 2.74 -11.18 -29.99
C ILE A 198 2.86 -12.49 -29.19
N LYS A 199 1.96 -13.43 -29.46
CA LYS A 199 1.92 -14.77 -28.87
C LYS A 199 3.19 -15.59 -29.10
N ARG A 200 3.95 -15.36 -30.17
CA ARG A 200 5.21 -16.09 -30.44
C ARG A 200 6.45 -15.26 -30.12
N PHE A 201 6.38 -13.95 -30.30
CA PHE A 201 7.50 -13.03 -30.12
C PHE A 201 7.88 -12.83 -28.65
N VAL A 202 6.91 -12.66 -27.75
CA VAL A 202 7.20 -12.43 -26.31
C VAL A 202 7.96 -13.62 -25.68
N PRO A 203 7.56 -14.89 -25.91
CA PRO A 203 8.34 -16.03 -25.43
C PRO A 203 9.71 -16.15 -26.09
N LEU A 204 9.85 -15.76 -27.37
CA LEU A 204 11.12 -15.80 -28.09
C LEU A 204 12.15 -14.86 -27.44
N LEU A 205 11.75 -13.63 -27.11
CA LEU A 205 12.60 -12.67 -26.38
C LEU A 205 13.02 -13.21 -25.02
N HIS A 206 12.13 -13.94 -24.34
CA HIS A 206 12.47 -14.57 -23.06
C HIS A 206 13.50 -15.70 -23.21
N LEU A 207 13.39 -16.50 -24.29
CA LEU A 207 14.37 -17.54 -24.59
C LEU A 207 15.75 -16.95 -24.94
N GLU A 208 15.77 -15.80 -25.61
CA GLU A 208 16.99 -15.04 -25.89
C GLU A 208 17.63 -14.44 -24.63
N GLN A 209 16.83 -13.82 -23.76
CA GLN A 209 17.30 -13.32 -22.47
C GLN A 209 17.95 -14.43 -21.62
N ASN A 210 17.45 -15.66 -21.73
CA ASN A 210 17.97 -16.84 -21.05
C ASN A 210 19.09 -17.56 -21.81
N LYS A 211 19.60 -16.99 -22.92
CA LYS A 211 20.68 -17.55 -23.76
C LYS A 211 20.40 -18.97 -24.28
N LYS A 212 19.14 -19.33 -24.48
CA LYS A 212 18.77 -20.61 -25.11
C LYS A 212 18.76 -20.51 -26.63
N ILE A 213 18.55 -19.30 -27.12
CA ILE A 213 18.35 -18.96 -28.53
C ILE A 213 19.00 -17.61 -28.77
N ARG A 214 19.57 -17.39 -29.95
CA ARG A 214 20.07 -16.10 -30.40
C ARG A 214 19.27 -15.63 -31.60
N THR A 215 18.80 -14.38 -31.56
CA THR A 215 18.08 -13.76 -32.67
C THR A 215 18.95 -12.73 -33.40
N GLU A 216 18.90 -12.72 -34.73
CA GLU A 216 19.66 -11.79 -35.57
C GLU A 216 18.73 -11.13 -36.60
N GLN A 217 18.87 -9.82 -36.79
CA GLN A 217 18.14 -9.03 -37.78
C GLN A 217 19.13 -8.07 -38.46
N GLU A 218 19.13 -8.03 -39.81
CA GLU A 218 20.09 -7.21 -40.57
C GLU A 218 19.70 -5.72 -40.61
N ARG A 219 18.41 -5.42 -40.77
CA ARG A 219 17.87 -4.04 -40.74
C ARG A 219 16.57 -4.00 -39.95
N LEU A 220 16.22 -2.82 -39.43
CA LEU A 220 14.95 -2.63 -38.74
C LEU A 220 13.79 -3.09 -39.62
N PHE A 221 12.93 -3.95 -39.06
CA PHE A 221 11.75 -4.56 -39.70
C PHE A 221 12.03 -5.62 -40.78
N ASP A 222 13.28 -6.06 -40.96
CA ASP A 222 13.58 -7.25 -41.78
C ASP A 222 13.25 -8.56 -41.05
N GLU A 223 13.40 -9.69 -41.75
CA GLU A 223 13.17 -11.03 -41.20
C GLU A 223 14.07 -11.29 -39.98
N ILE A 224 13.50 -11.88 -38.93
CA ILE A 224 14.22 -12.27 -37.72
C ILE A 224 14.70 -13.70 -37.89
N TRP A 225 16.02 -13.89 -37.82
CA TRP A 225 16.66 -15.19 -37.85
C TRP A 225 16.88 -15.71 -36.45
N ILE A 226 16.60 -16.99 -36.24
CA ILE A 226 16.63 -17.66 -34.95
C ILE A 226 17.65 -18.78 -35.01
N THR A 227 18.61 -18.75 -34.11
CA THR A 227 19.70 -19.73 -34.01
C THR A 227 19.74 -20.32 -32.61
N LYS A 228 20.00 -21.62 -32.48
CA LYS A 228 20.16 -22.25 -31.17
C LYS A 228 21.56 -21.94 -30.65
N GLU A 229 21.62 -21.41 -29.44
CA GLU A 229 22.89 -21.22 -28.73
C GLU A 229 23.20 -22.53 -28.01
N VAL A 230 24.45 -23.00 -28.12
CA VAL A 230 24.94 -24.25 -27.50
C VAL A 230 25.56 -23.93 -26.15
#